data_AF-A0A5C5WI06-F1
#
_entry.id   AF-A0A5C5WI06-F1
#
_cell.length_a   1.000
_cell.length_b   1.000
_cell.length_c   1.000
_cell.angle_alpha   90.00
_cell.angle_beta   90.00
_cell.angle_gamma   90.00
#
_symmetry.space_group_name_H-M   'P 1'
#
loop_
_entity.id
_entity.type
_entity.pdbx_description
1 polymer ?
#
loop_
_entity_poly.entity_id
_entity_poly.type
_entity_poly.pdbx_seq_one_letter_code
_entity_poly.pdbx_strand_id
1 'polypeptide(L)'
;MSELSGLRDQCLQGLNESDANFAVAFIDRLLPLAVQARASDIHLQPAHGRWEVMLRVDGVLSSLGYIQKSGESDLVSRLMVMARLPTYRSGQPMEGRISIPGNEADSTLPARLGVFPTVHGARAVVRILRNDEQPHSLDHLGFDPSVVQQVQDLCQQNDGALLLTGPAGSGKTTTMYAMLRQIAASVPKRSVLTIEDPVEAEIRGVCQSELDLSQGMTLASALRSAVRQDSEVLLVSEVRDPETAEAVMQASMTGHLIFSSVHSTDVAATLKRLVAYGIPTHVVRSGLRAVISQRLLRVFCTQCDHSPAATATCQSCWGTRYHGRTAVAQCVRFDGSDQVGEAFAVSLEAGHSTYQMTRAACEAGYVSLRDQANELVKQGITDEAEVYRVLGS
;
A
#
# COMPACT_ATOMS: atom_id res chain seq x y z
N MET A 1 -13.15 21.81 12.96
CA MET A 1 -11.74 22.02 13.33
C MET A 1 -10.90 21.26 12.33
N SER A 2 -9.80 21.83 11.81
CA SER A 2 -8.92 21.07 10.91
C SER A 2 -8.31 19.91 11.69
N GLU A 3 -8.39 18.70 11.15
CA GLU A 3 -7.57 17.58 11.62
C GLU A 3 -6.10 18.05 11.66
N LEU A 4 -5.33 17.63 12.68
CA LEU A 4 -3.91 17.99 12.85
C LEU A 4 -3.59 19.44 13.27
N SER A 5 -4.56 20.22 13.79
CA SER A 5 -4.31 21.61 14.24
C SER A 5 -3.14 21.74 15.23
N GLY A 6 -3.05 20.85 16.21
CA GLY A 6 -1.95 20.85 17.19
C GLY A 6 -0.57 20.61 16.57
N LEU A 7 -0.50 19.82 15.48
CA LEU A 7 0.76 19.57 14.77
C LEU A 7 1.19 20.78 13.94
N ARG A 8 0.23 21.49 13.36
CA ARG A 8 0.47 22.72 12.60
C ARG A 8 1.10 23.79 13.48
N ASP A 9 0.53 24.00 14.65
CA ASP A 9 0.99 25.04 15.58
C ASP A 9 2.44 24.77 16.01
N GLN A 10 2.79 23.50 16.25
CA GLN A 10 4.18 23.11 16.54
C GLN A 10 5.12 23.35 15.35
N CYS A 11 4.70 23.03 14.12
CA CYS A 11 5.52 23.26 12.92
C CYS A 11 5.84 24.75 12.74
N LEU A 12 4.88 25.64 12.99
CA LEU A 12 5.01 27.08 12.73
C LEU A 12 5.52 27.88 13.94
N GLN A 13 5.64 27.27 15.13
CA GLN A 13 5.96 27.98 16.36
C GLN A 13 7.28 28.75 16.26
N GLY A 14 7.19 30.09 16.32
CA GLY A 14 8.34 30.99 16.29
C GLY A 14 8.99 31.16 14.92
N LEU A 15 8.36 30.69 13.84
CA LEU A 15 8.82 30.89 12.46
C LEU A 15 8.14 32.09 11.81
N ASN A 16 8.89 32.84 11.01
CA ASN A 16 8.37 33.91 10.16
C ASN A 16 8.45 33.47 8.70
N GLU A 17 7.30 33.40 8.01
CA GLU A 17 7.20 32.95 6.61
C GLU A 17 7.95 33.85 5.61
N SER A 18 8.30 35.07 6.02
CA SER A 18 9.07 36.02 5.19
C SER A 18 10.59 35.85 5.32
N ASP A 19 11.09 35.01 6.22
CA ASP A 19 12.53 34.78 6.41
C ASP A 19 13.10 33.92 5.26
N ALA A 20 14.26 34.29 4.71
CA ALA A 20 14.99 33.51 3.72
C ALA A 20 15.33 32.08 4.21
N ASN A 21 15.46 31.87 5.52
CA ASN A 21 15.72 30.55 6.12
C ASN A 21 14.44 29.77 6.46
N PHE A 22 13.25 30.33 6.19
CA PHE A 22 11.98 29.72 6.59
C PHE A 22 11.83 28.29 6.06
N ALA A 23 12.12 28.04 4.78
CA ALA A 23 11.99 26.70 4.19
C ALA A 23 12.87 25.68 4.90
N VAL A 24 14.09 26.06 5.30
CA VAL A 24 14.99 25.17 6.03
C VAL A 24 14.39 24.84 7.39
N ALA A 25 14.09 25.86 8.19
CA ALA A 25 13.57 25.67 9.55
C ALA A 25 12.22 24.95 9.59
N PHE A 26 11.32 25.26 8.64
CA PHE A 26 10.02 24.64 8.53
C PHE A 26 10.13 23.15 8.12
N ILE A 27 10.93 22.82 7.10
CA ILE A 27 11.10 21.42 6.67
C ILE A 27 11.80 20.60 7.75
N ASP A 28 12.84 21.14 8.37
CA ASP A 28 13.59 20.45 9.43
C ASP A 28 12.71 20.15 10.66
N ARG A 29 11.66 20.95 10.90
CA ARG A 29 10.66 20.68 11.94
C ARG A 29 9.49 19.81 11.47
N LEU A 30 9.04 19.98 10.24
CA LEU A 30 7.93 19.22 9.66
C LEU A 30 8.25 17.73 9.56
N LEU A 31 9.45 17.37 9.11
CA LEU A 31 9.86 15.98 8.90
C LEU A 31 9.73 15.12 10.17
N PRO A 32 10.36 15.45 11.31
CA PRO A 32 10.24 14.65 12.53
C PRO A 32 8.80 14.65 13.08
N LEU A 33 8.07 15.76 13.01
CA LEU A 33 6.68 15.81 13.44
C LEU A 33 5.77 14.91 12.60
N ALA A 34 5.99 14.87 11.28
CA ALA A 34 5.29 13.94 10.39
C ALA A 34 5.62 12.48 10.73
N VAL A 35 6.87 12.17 11.11
CA VAL A 35 7.26 10.83 11.58
C VAL A 35 6.54 10.48 12.89
N GLN A 36 6.53 11.38 13.87
CA GLN A 36 5.82 11.21 15.16
C GLN A 36 4.32 11.03 14.97
N ALA A 37 3.71 11.75 14.03
CA ALA A 37 2.30 11.59 13.67
C ALA A 37 2.00 10.34 12.85
N ARG A 38 2.99 9.49 12.59
CA ARG A 38 2.87 8.27 11.76
C ARG A 38 2.36 8.56 10.34
N ALA A 39 2.76 9.70 9.78
CA ALA A 39 2.47 10.01 8.39
C ALA A 39 3.23 9.03 7.46
N SER A 40 2.57 8.62 6.38
CA SER A 40 3.17 7.85 5.28
C SER A 40 3.70 8.77 4.17
N ASP A 41 3.03 9.89 3.94
CA ASP A 41 3.38 10.84 2.89
C ASP A 41 3.21 12.28 3.39
N ILE A 42 4.14 13.14 2.98
CA ILE A 42 4.08 14.60 3.17
C ILE A 42 3.89 15.22 1.79
N HIS A 43 2.84 16.01 1.63
CA HIS A 43 2.50 16.68 0.38
C HIS A 43 2.70 18.18 0.52
N LEU A 44 3.49 18.76 -0.39
CA LEU A 44 3.66 20.20 -0.56
C LEU A 44 3.06 20.60 -1.89
N GLN A 45 1.85 21.14 -1.85
CA GLN A 45 1.12 21.54 -3.05
C GLN A 45 1.16 23.06 -3.23
N PRO A 46 1.69 23.56 -4.35
CA PRO A 46 1.64 24.98 -4.64
C PRO A 46 0.22 25.41 -5.02
N ALA A 47 -0.24 26.50 -4.45
CA ALA A 47 -1.45 27.22 -4.85
C ALA A 47 -1.10 28.69 -5.17
N HIS A 48 -2.11 29.49 -5.52
CA HIS A 48 -1.94 30.92 -5.81
C HIS A 48 -1.46 31.67 -4.55
N GLY A 49 -0.20 32.13 -4.56
CA GLY A 49 0.42 32.88 -3.46
C GLY A 49 0.73 32.09 -2.18
N ARG A 50 0.41 30.78 -2.12
CA ARG A 50 0.58 29.96 -0.91
C ARG A 50 0.95 28.51 -1.23
N TRP A 51 1.44 27.80 -0.23
CA TRP A 51 1.57 26.35 -0.18
C TRP A 51 0.42 25.77 0.62
N GLU A 52 -0.13 24.65 0.18
CA GLU A 52 -0.91 23.76 1.02
C GLU A 52 -0.02 22.60 1.47
N VAL A 53 0.08 22.42 2.78
CA VAL A 53 0.82 21.30 3.38
C VAL A 53 -0.19 20.28 3.86
N MET A 54 -0.05 19.04 3.40
CA MET A 54 -0.93 17.94 3.81
C MET A 54 -0.09 16.75 4.26
N LEU A 55 -0.60 16.01 5.24
CA LEU A 55 -0.01 14.76 5.71
C LEU A 55 -0.98 13.62 5.44
N ARG A 56 -0.47 12.51 4.93
CA ARG A 56 -1.23 11.27 4.88
C ARG A 56 -1.00 10.49 6.18
N VAL A 57 -1.97 10.50 7.09
CA VAL A 57 -1.92 9.78 8.36
C VAL A 57 -2.97 8.68 8.34
N ASP A 58 -2.56 7.45 8.67
CA ASP A 58 -3.43 6.26 8.64
C ASP A 58 -4.21 6.12 7.31
N GLY A 59 -3.58 6.50 6.19
CA GLY A 59 -4.13 6.42 4.84
C GLY A 59 -4.97 7.63 4.39
N VAL A 60 -5.33 8.53 5.31
CA VAL A 60 -6.15 9.72 5.02
C VAL A 60 -5.27 10.95 4.84
N LEU A 61 -5.44 11.63 3.70
CA LEU A 61 -4.74 12.87 3.41
C LEU A 61 -5.47 14.03 4.09
N SER A 62 -4.79 14.66 5.06
CA SER A 62 -5.35 15.70 5.91
C SER A 62 -4.56 16.99 5.73
N SER A 63 -5.26 18.13 5.57
CA SER A 63 -4.61 19.43 5.42
C SER A 63 -4.07 19.90 6.76
N LEU A 64 -2.74 20.08 6.82
CA LEU A 64 -2.07 20.70 7.96
C LEU A 64 -2.30 22.22 7.95
N GLY A 65 -2.46 22.81 6.77
CA GLY A 65 -2.79 24.22 6.59
C GLY A 65 -2.07 24.86 5.42
N TYR A 66 -2.17 26.19 5.35
CA TYR A 66 -1.54 26.99 4.32
C TYR A 66 -0.35 27.78 4.88
N ILE A 67 0.65 27.98 4.02
CA ILE A 67 1.85 28.77 4.27
C ILE A 67 2.00 29.76 3.11
N GLN A 68 2.25 31.04 3.38
CA GLN A 68 2.46 32.02 2.31
C GLN A 68 3.74 31.71 1.54
N LYS A 69 3.69 31.91 0.22
CA LYS A 69 4.90 31.85 -0.61
C LYS A 69 5.69 33.13 -0.38
N SER A 70 6.98 32.98 -0.12
CA SER A 70 7.95 34.09 -0.16
C SER A 70 8.85 33.94 -1.39
N GLY A 71 9.35 35.06 -1.91
CA GLY A 71 10.34 35.05 -2.99
C GLY A 71 11.74 34.62 -2.52
N GLU A 72 11.97 34.63 -1.20
CA GLU A 72 13.27 34.38 -0.58
C GLU A 72 13.46 32.91 -0.16
N SER A 73 12.38 32.12 -0.09
CA SER A 73 12.41 30.77 0.46
C SER A 73 11.38 29.84 -0.21
N ASP A 74 11.85 28.74 -0.77
CA ASP A 74 11.03 27.75 -1.50
C ASP A 74 11.12 26.36 -0.85
N LEU A 75 9.97 25.84 -0.40
CA LEU A 75 9.89 24.56 0.34
C LEU A 75 10.35 23.36 -0.51
N VAL A 76 10.02 23.37 -1.81
CA VAL A 76 10.36 22.26 -2.72
C VAL A 76 11.84 22.27 -3.04
N SER A 77 12.44 23.44 -3.25
CA SER A 77 13.88 23.60 -3.48
C SER A 77 14.69 23.09 -2.30
N ARG A 78 14.25 23.32 -1.05
CA ARG A 78 14.88 22.73 0.14
C ARG A 78 14.89 21.20 0.07
N LEU A 79 13.76 20.56 -0.24
CA LEU A 79 13.69 19.10 -0.39
C LEU A 79 14.54 18.60 -1.55
N MET A 80 14.57 19.31 -2.68
CA MET A 80 15.41 18.96 -3.82
C MET A 80 16.90 18.97 -3.45
N VAL A 81 17.35 19.95 -2.67
CA VAL A 81 18.73 19.99 -2.16
C VAL A 81 19.03 18.79 -1.26
N MET A 82 18.10 18.43 -0.36
CA MET A 82 18.25 17.23 0.49
C MET A 82 18.36 15.94 -0.33
N ALA A 83 17.66 15.88 -1.47
CA ALA A 83 17.67 14.76 -2.41
C ALA A 83 18.80 14.79 -3.44
N ARG A 84 19.67 15.81 -3.40
CA ARG A 84 20.72 16.08 -4.41
C ARG A 84 20.15 16.23 -5.84
N LEU A 85 18.93 16.75 -5.97
CA LEU A 85 18.28 17.04 -7.24
C LEU A 85 18.61 18.46 -7.74
N PRO A 86 18.73 18.66 -9.06
CA PRO A 86 19.03 19.97 -9.64
C PRO A 86 17.82 20.92 -9.53
N THR A 87 17.93 21.98 -8.71
CA THR A 87 16.87 22.97 -8.49
C THR A 87 16.51 23.81 -9.72
N TYR A 88 17.43 23.94 -10.68
CA TYR A 88 17.22 24.68 -11.92
C TYR A 88 16.42 23.91 -12.99
N ARG A 89 16.13 22.61 -12.79
CA ARG A 89 15.36 21.76 -13.72
C ARG A 89 13.89 21.61 -13.31
N SER A 90 13.28 22.66 -12.74
CA SER A 90 11.91 22.62 -12.18
C SER A 90 10.80 22.27 -13.17
N GLY A 91 11.06 22.29 -14.49
CA GLY A 91 10.11 21.96 -15.55
C GLY A 91 9.95 20.47 -15.87
N GLN A 92 10.68 19.57 -15.19
CA GLN A 92 10.63 18.12 -15.46
C GLN A 92 10.27 17.34 -14.19
N PRO A 93 9.50 16.24 -14.30
CA PRO A 93 9.34 15.31 -13.19
C PRO A 93 10.69 14.76 -12.75
N MET A 94 10.93 14.70 -11.44
CA MET A 94 12.17 14.22 -10.86
C MET A 94 11.87 13.36 -9.62
N GLU A 95 12.67 12.32 -9.42
CA GLU A 95 12.63 11.50 -8.22
C GLU A 95 14.00 11.44 -7.57
N GLY A 96 14.03 11.41 -6.24
CA GLY A 96 15.25 11.28 -5.47
C GLY A 96 15.01 10.57 -4.15
N ARG A 97 16.10 10.21 -3.47
CA ARG A 97 16.06 9.62 -2.13
C ARG A 97 16.57 10.65 -1.12
N ILE A 98 15.91 10.75 0.02
CA ILE A 98 16.31 11.58 1.16
C ILE A 98 16.40 10.73 2.42
N SER A 99 17.20 11.18 3.37
CA SER A 99 17.23 10.60 4.71
C SER A 99 16.60 11.61 5.67
N ILE A 100 15.62 11.17 6.46
CA ILE A 100 14.89 12.03 7.40
C ILE A 100 15.15 11.57 8.85
N PRO A 101 15.06 12.46 9.86
CA PRO A 101 15.19 12.05 11.26
C PRO A 101 14.11 11.03 11.66
N GLY A 102 14.51 9.99 12.38
CA GLY A 102 13.62 9.00 12.99
C GLY A 102 13.05 9.44 14.35
N ASN A 103 12.41 8.51 15.06
CA ASN A 103 11.88 8.75 16.40
C ASN A 103 12.94 8.64 17.51
N GLU A 104 14.00 7.88 17.27
CA GLU A 104 15.11 7.70 18.21
C GLU A 104 16.21 8.72 17.93
N ALA A 105 16.96 9.09 18.97
CA ALA A 105 18.11 9.98 18.80
C ALA A 105 19.11 9.37 17.80
N ASP A 106 19.55 10.19 16.85
CA ASP A 106 20.48 9.83 15.77
C ASP A 106 20.00 8.73 14.80
N SER A 107 18.75 8.27 14.89
CA SER A 107 18.19 7.37 13.88
C SER A 107 17.70 8.15 12.66
N THR A 108 17.80 7.52 11.49
CA THR A 108 17.32 8.09 10.24
C THR A 108 16.43 7.11 9.49
N LEU A 109 15.35 7.62 8.91
CA LEU A 109 14.45 6.85 8.05
C LEU A 109 14.71 7.20 6.59
N PRO A 110 14.80 6.20 5.69
CA PRO A 110 14.82 6.47 4.27
C PRO A 110 13.47 7.04 3.81
N ALA A 111 13.50 7.97 2.87
CA ALA A 111 12.30 8.48 2.22
C ALA A 111 12.55 8.78 0.74
N ARG A 112 11.49 8.74 -0.05
CA ARG A 112 11.52 9.07 -1.48
C ARG A 112 10.87 10.43 -1.70
N LEU A 113 11.54 11.26 -2.49
CA LEU A 113 11.02 12.55 -2.94
C LEU A 113 10.59 12.43 -4.40
N GLY A 114 9.31 12.67 -4.68
CA GLY A 114 8.81 12.92 -6.02
C GLY A 114 8.52 14.41 -6.21
N VAL A 115 9.08 15.01 -7.25
CA VAL A 115 8.85 16.41 -7.65
C VAL A 115 8.16 16.43 -9.00
N PHE A 116 7.07 17.19 -9.12
CA PHE A 116 6.30 17.27 -10.35
C PHE A 116 5.93 18.73 -10.70
N PRO A 117 6.20 19.20 -11.93
CA PRO A 117 5.86 20.56 -12.34
C PRO A 117 4.33 20.77 -12.39
N THR A 118 3.84 21.91 -11.88
CA THR A 118 2.43 22.30 -11.95
C THR A 118 2.28 23.77 -12.34
N VAL A 119 1.05 24.20 -12.62
CA VAL A 119 0.73 25.58 -13.03
C VAL A 119 1.20 26.64 -12.02
N HIS A 120 1.22 26.32 -10.73
CA HIS A 120 1.58 27.27 -9.67
C HIS A 120 2.99 27.05 -9.10
N GLY A 121 3.82 26.25 -9.76
CA GLY A 121 5.16 25.85 -9.30
C GLY A 121 5.30 24.34 -9.19
N ALA A 122 6.47 23.86 -8.80
CA ALA A 122 6.67 22.43 -8.57
C ALA A 122 5.91 21.98 -7.32
N ARG A 123 5.24 20.82 -7.37
CA ARG A 123 4.75 20.12 -6.18
C ARG A 123 5.80 19.11 -5.73
N ALA A 124 5.85 18.83 -4.43
CA ALA A 124 6.66 17.76 -3.88
C ALA A 124 5.82 16.80 -3.05
N VAL A 125 6.17 15.51 -3.13
CA VAL A 125 5.66 14.46 -2.24
C VAL A 125 6.84 13.73 -1.64
N VAL A 126 6.94 13.69 -0.31
CA VAL A 126 7.90 12.87 0.41
C VAL A 126 7.16 11.64 0.92
N ARG A 127 7.55 10.45 0.45
CA ARG A 127 7.07 9.16 0.97
C ARG A 127 8.06 8.61 1.99
N ILE A 128 7.61 8.42 3.21
CA ILE A 128 8.43 7.91 4.31
C ILE A 128 8.45 6.37 4.23
N LEU A 129 9.63 5.78 4.09
CA LEU A 129 9.81 4.33 4.03
C LEU A 129 10.13 3.81 5.43
N ARG A 130 9.17 3.09 6.02
CA ARG A 130 9.31 2.51 7.37
C ARG A 130 9.66 1.04 7.24
N ASN A 131 10.92 0.70 7.48
CA ASN A 131 11.41 -0.69 7.43
C ASN A 131 11.02 -1.47 8.70
N ASP A 132 10.98 -0.79 9.86
CA ASP A 132 10.81 -1.43 11.17
C ASP A 132 9.34 -1.64 11.58
N GLU A 133 8.38 -1.02 10.88
CA GLU A 133 6.95 -1.13 11.19
C GLU A 133 6.20 -2.15 10.31
N GLN A 134 6.88 -2.83 9.40
CA GLN A 134 6.22 -3.87 8.62
C GLN A 134 5.98 -5.12 9.50
N PRO A 135 4.75 -5.66 9.53
CA PRO A 135 4.45 -6.94 10.16
C PRO A 135 5.50 -7.99 9.80
N HIS A 136 6.27 -8.41 10.80
CA HIS A 136 7.31 -9.44 10.63
C HIS A 136 6.70 -10.82 10.42
N SER A 137 5.45 -11.03 10.87
CA SER A 137 4.71 -12.28 10.76
C SER A 137 3.29 -12.03 10.23
N LEU A 138 2.66 -13.09 9.71
CA LEU A 138 1.27 -13.07 9.25
C LEU A 138 0.29 -12.74 10.39
N ASP A 139 0.60 -13.15 11.63
CA ASP A 139 -0.25 -12.92 12.81
C ASP A 139 -0.41 -11.44 13.15
N HIS A 140 0.54 -10.60 12.72
CA HIS A 140 0.52 -9.16 12.94
C HIS A 140 -0.14 -8.37 11.79
N LEU A 141 -0.70 -9.05 10.77
CA LEU A 141 -1.41 -8.38 9.68
C LEU A 141 -2.80 -7.87 10.08
N GLY A 142 -3.32 -8.31 11.23
CA GLY A 142 -4.68 -7.97 11.69
C GLY A 142 -5.77 -8.69 10.89
N PHE A 143 -5.43 -9.82 10.26
CA PHE A 143 -6.41 -10.70 9.63
C PHE A 143 -7.15 -11.54 10.66
N ASP A 144 -8.35 -12.00 10.30
CA ASP A 144 -9.05 -13.02 11.07
C ASP A 144 -8.18 -14.30 11.16
N PRO A 145 -8.16 -15.01 12.31
CA PRO A 145 -7.35 -16.22 12.48
C PRO A 145 -7.58 -17.29 11.39
N SER A 146 -8.81 -17.41 10.87
CA SER A 146 -9.11 -18.34 9.77
C SER A 146 -8.40 -17.95 8.47
N VAL A 147 -8.32 -16.66 8.17
CA VAL A 147 -7.60 -16.12 7.01
C VAL A 147 -6.11 -16.26 7.20
N VAL A 148 -5.59 -16.00 8.42
CA VAL A 148 -4.16 -16.23 8.73
C VAL A 148 -3.77 -17.68 8.45
N GLN A 149 -4.56 -18.65 8.92
CA GLN A 149 -4.30 -20.07 8.66
C GLN A 149 -4.31 -20.39 7.16
N GLN A 150 -5.32 -19.90 6.42
CA GLN A 150 -5.38 -20.09 4.97
C GLN A 150 -4.13 -19.53 4.27
N VAL A 151 -3.68 -18.32 4.64
CA VAL A 151 -2.50 -17.68 4.08
C VAL A 151 -1.22 -18.46 4.43
N GLN A 152 -1.11 -18.99 5.66
CA GLN A 152 -0.01 -19.87 6.07
C GLN A 152 0.03 -21.16 5.23
N ASP A 153 -1.12 -21.77 4.98
CA ASP A 153 -1.22 -22.97 4.14
C ASP A 153 -0.85 -22.67 2.67
N LEU A 154 -1.15 -21.47 2.19
CA LEU A 154 -0.77 -21.03 0.84
C LEU A 154 0.75 -20.83 0.70
N CYS A 155 1.44 -20.42 1.77
CA CYS A 155 2.91 -20.35 1.77
C CYS A 155 3.59 -21.72 1.58
N GLN A 156 2.88 -22.82 1.84
CA GLN A 156 3.39 -24.20 1.67
C GLN A 156 3.15 -24.78 0.28
N GLN A 157 2.46 -24.05 -0.60
CA GLN A 157 2.20 -24.52 -1.97
C GLN A 157 3.49 -24.55 -2.81
N ASN A 158 3.57 -25.52 -3.71
CA ASN A 158 4.71 -25.69 -4.61
C ASN A 158 4.60 -24.75 -5.82
N ASP A 159 3.38 -24.56 -6.34
CA ASP A 159 3.14 -23.85 -7.58
C ASP A 159 1.78 -23.14 -7.60
N GLY A 160 1.61 -22.27 -8.59
CA GLY A 160 0.39 -21.56 -8.89
C GLY A 160 0.43 -20.08 -8.48
N ALA A 161 -0.56 -19.31 -8.92
CA ALA A 161 -0.64 -17.88 -8.73
C ALA A 161 -1.43 -17.53 -7.46
N LEU A 162 -0.85 -16.67 -6.64
CA LEU A 162 -1.45 -16.06 -5.46
C LEU A 162 -1.59 -14.56 -5.74
N LEU A 163 -2.83 -14.13 -5.97
CA LEU A 163 -3.11 -12.75 -6.36
C LEU A 163 -3.68 -11.97 -5.19
N LEU A 164 -3.02 -10.88 -4.82
CA LEU A 164 -3.54 -9.94 -3.84
C LEU A 164 -4.28 -8.81 -4.56
N THR A 165 -5.48 -8.49 -4.08
CA THR A 165 -6.30 -7.45 -4.68
C THR A 165 -6.78 -6.41 -3.68
N GLY A 166 -6.97 -5.19 -4.20
CA GLY A 166 -7.36 -4.01 -3.46
C GLY A 166 -6.70 -2.74 -4.00
N PRO A 167 -7.22 -1.56 -3.61
CA PRO A 167 -6.72 -0.27 -4.05
C PRO A 167 -5.30 -0.01 -3.55
N ALA A 168 -4.67 1.06 -4.04
CA ALA A 168 -3.42 1.56 -3.48
C ALA A 168 -3.58 1.80 -1.97
N GLY A 169 -2.56 1.45 -1.19
CA GLY A 169 -2.58 1.61 0.27
C GLY A 169 -3.43 0.59 1.04
N SER A 170 -3.96 -0.47 0.39
CA SER A 170 -4.69 -1.54 1.11
C SER A 170 -3.80 -2.57 1.82
N GLY A 171 -2.47 -2.41 1.77
CA GLY A 171 -1.51 -3.29 2.45
C GLY A 171 -1.05 -4.53 1.65
N LYS A 172 -1.33 -4.61 0.34
CA LYS A 172 -0.98 -5.80 -0.49
C LYS A 172 0.50 -6.17 -0.40
N THR A 173 1.40 -5.19 -0.63
CA THR A 173 2.84 -5.41 -0.56
C THR A 173 3.26 -5.88 0.83
N THR A 174 2.66 -5.31 1.88
CA THR A 174 2.90 -5.71 3.28
C THR A 174 2.54 -7.19 3.52
N THR A 175 1.38 -7.62 3.05
CA THR A 175 0.95 -9.03 3.13
C THR A 175 1.87 -9.94 2.33
N MET A 176 2.19 -9.59 1.07
CA MET A 176 3.11 -10.36 0.24
C MET A 176 4.48 -10.51 0.90
N TYR A 177 5.04 -9.43 1.43
CA TYR A 177 6.34 -9.45 2.09
C TYR A 177 6.33 -10.31 3.36
N ALA A 178 5.24 -10.29 4.13
CA ALA A 178 5.07 -11.18 5.28
C ALA A 178 5.03 -12.66 4.86
N MET A 179 4.33 -12.98 3.78
CA MET A 179 4.32 -14.34 3.20
C MET A 179 5.72 -14.75 2.71
N LEU A 180 6.42 -13.88 1.97
CA LEU A 180 7.77 -14.15 1.48
C LEU A 180 8.77 -14.35 2.62
N ARG A 181 8.67 -13.58 3.71
CA ARG A 181 9.50 -13.76 4.91
C ARG A 181 9.30 -15.15 5.52
N GLN A 182 8.05 -15.59 5.65
CA GLN A 182 7.74 -16.93 6.15
C GLN A 182 8.32 -18.01 5.24
N ILE A 183 8.20 -17.84 3.92
CA ILE A 183 8.75 -18.80 2.95
C ILE A 183 10.29 -18.81 2.97
N ALA A 184 10.93 -17.65 2.99
CA ALA A 184 12.39 -17.55 3.04
C ALA A 184 12.99 -18.11 4.35
N ALA A 185 12.22 -18.09 5.43
CA ALA A 185 12.58 -18.69 6.72
C ALA A 185 12.30 -20.21 6.80
N SER A 186 11.62 -20.79 5.80
CA SER A 186 11.24 -22.21 5.83
C SER A 186 12.44 -23.15 5.70
N VAL A 187 12.26 -24.37 6.22
CA VAL A 187 13.22 -25.47 6.12
C VAL A 187 12.48 -26.69 5.55
N PRO A 188 12.92 -27.28 4.42
CA PRO A 188 14.09 -26.89 3.61
C PRO A 188 13.94 -25.50 2.99
N LYS A 189 15.08 -24.85 2.70
CA LYS A 189 15.09 -23.52 2.09
C LYS A 189 14.51 -23.57 0.69
N ARG A 190 13.78 -22.52 0.33
CA ARG A 190 13.27 -22.29 -1.02
C ARG A 190 13.97 -21.10 -1.67
N SER A 191 14.22 -21.18 -2.96
CA SER A 191 14.76 -20.08 -3.77
C SER A 191 13.66 -19.03 -4.03
N VAL A 192 13.83 -17.81 -3.50
CA VAL A 192 12.84 -16.73 -3.60
C VAL A 192 13.44 -15.52 -4.34
N LEU A 193 12.78 -15.09 -5.41
CA LEU A 193 13.18 -13.95 -6.24
C LEU A 193 12.01 -12.98 -6.46
N THR A 194 12.24 -11.67 -6.34
CA THR A 194 11.23 -10.64 -6.61
C THR A 194 11.64 -9.72 -7.76
N ILE A 195 10.64 -9.26 -8.50
CA ILE A 195 10.75 -8.26 -9.56
C ILE A 195 9.76 -7.15 -9.23
N GLU A 196 10.29 -5.98 -8.87
CA GLU A 196 9.53 -4.91 -8.24
C GLU A 196 9.75 -3.56 -8.93
N ASP A 197 8.75 -2.69 -8.86
CA ASP A 197 8.76 -1.35 -9.48
C ASP A 197 8.19 -0.33 -8.47
N PRO A 198 8.97 0.09 -7.46
CA PRO A 198 10.30 -0.38 -7.07
C PRO A 198 10.28 -1.28 -5.83
N VAL A 199 11.46 -1.63 -5.29
CA VAL A 199 11.58 -2.36 -4.02
C VAL A 199 11.24 -1.41 -2.86
N GLU A 200 10.26 -1.78 -2.04
CA GLU A 200 9.77 -0.93 -0.93
C GLU A 200 10.54 -1.15 0.37
N ALA A 201 11.01 -2.37 0.62
CA ALA A 201 11.88 -2.71 1.76
C ALA A 201 12.70 -3.97 1.47
N GLU A 202 13.86 -4.08 2.10
CA GLU A 202 14.71 -5.27 2.01
C GLU A 202 14.11 -6.42 2.82
N ILE A 203 14.09 -7.62 2.24
CA ILE A 203 13.66 -8.86 2.87
C ILE A 203 14.86 -9.79 2.97
N ARG A 204 15.30 -10.06 4.20
CA ARG A 204 16.38 -11.00 4.45
C ARG A 204 16.06 -12.39 3.86
N GLY A 205 16.98 -12.92 3.07
CA GLY A 205 16.86 -14.26 2.48
C GLY A 205 16.10 -14.30 1.15
N VAL A 206 15.72 -13.15 0.60
CA VAL A 206 15.05 -13.02 -0.69
C VAL A 206 15.94 -12.22 -1.64
N CYS A 207 16.10 -12.70 -2.88
CA CYS A 207 16.77 -11.95 -3.92
C CYS A 207 15.78 -10.93 -4.52
N GLN A 208 16.01 -9.63 -4.35
CA GLN A 208 15.09 -8.59 -4.85
C GLN A 208 15.68 -7.81 -6.00
N SER A 209 14.94 -7.70 -7.11
CA SER A 209 15.31 -6.92 -8.29
C SER A 209 14.35 -5.74 -8.46
N GLU A 210 14.89 -4.54 -8.45
CA GLU A 210 14.17 -3.31 -8.86
C GLU A 210 14.23 -3.19 -10.39
N LEU A 211 13.10 -2.84 -11.01
CA LEU A 211 13.00 -2.66 -12.46
C LEU A 211 13.72 -1.38 -12.91
N ASP A 212 14.66 -1.54 -13.82
CA ASP A 212 15.26 -0.40 -14.54
C ASP A 212 14.54 -0.19 -15.87
N LEU A 213 13.51 0.66 -15.84
CA LEU A 213 12.74 1.02 -17.04
C LEU A 213 13.60 1.76 -18.08
N SER A 214 14.71 2.39 -17.69
CA SER A 214 15.58 3.11 -18.62
C SER A 214 16.33 2.17 -19.57
N GLN A 215 16.50 0.91 -19.18
CA GLN A 215 17.12 -0.15 -19.98
C GLN A 215 16.11 -0.96 -20.80
N GLY A 216 14.83 -0.59 -20.79
CA GLY A 216 13.78 -1.26 -21.56
C GLY A 216 13.34 -2.62 -21.00
N MET A 217 13.72 -2.94 -19.76
CA MET A 217 13.24 -4.14 -19.07
C MET A 217 11.77 -3.95 -18.66
N THR A 218 10.95 -4.98 -18.86
CA THR A 218 9.53 -5.00 -18.47
C THR A 218 9.29 -6.09 -17.41
N LEU A 219 8.19 -6.00 -16.66
CA LEU A 219 7.80 -7.04 -15.68
C LEU A 219 7.73 -8.42 -16.35
N ALA A 220 7.08 -8.50 -17.52
CA ALA A 220 6.94 -9.75 -18.27
C ALA A 220 8.28 -10.32 -18.77
N SER A 221 9.18 -9.49 -19.29
CA SER A 221 10.48 -9.96 -19.79
C SER A 221 11.43 -10.35 -18.65
N ALA A 222 11.38 -9.62 -17.53
CA ALA A 222 12.08 -9.98 -16.29
C ALA A 222 11.57 -11.31 -15.73
N LEU A 223 10.25 -11.50 -15.62
CA LEU A 223 9.65 -12.75 -15.13
C LEU A 223 10.04 -13.93 -16.01
N ARG A 224 9.97 -13.77 -17.33
CA ARG A 224 10.42 -14.80 -18.28
C ARG A 224 11.89 -15.17 -18.11
N SER A 225 12.73 -14.29 -17.58
CA SER A 225 14.12 -14.59 -17.28
C SER A 225 14.29 -15.24 -15.91
N ALA A 226 13.52 -14.79 -14.92
CA ALA A 226 13.53 -15.30 -13.56
C ALA A 226 13.12 -16.79 -13.45
N VAL A 227 12.16 -17.24 -14.26
CA VAL A 227 11.79 -18.68 -14.32
C VAL A 227 12.93 -19.60 -14.79
N ARG A 228 14.03 -19.06 -15.33
CA ARG A 228 15.24 -19.82 -15.70
C ARG A 228 16.38 -19.68 -14.68
N GLN A 229 16.12 -19.15 -13.49
CA GLN A 229 17.10 -18.92 -12.44
C GLN A 229 16.95 -19.89 -11.26
N ASP A 230 16.35 -21.06 -11.49
CA ASP A 230 16.09 -22.05 -10.42
C ASP A 230 15.35 -21.41 -9.23
N SER A 231 14.40 -20.52 -9.55
CA SER A 231 13.57 -19.82 -8.57
C SER A 231 12.31 -20.65 -8.34
N GLU A 232 12.01 -20.99 -7.09
CA GLU A 232 10.80 -21.74 -6.75
C GLU A 232 9.63 -20.81 -6.45
N VAL A 233 9.95 -19.61 -5.94
CA VAL A 233 8.97 -18.59 -5.55
C VAL A 233 9.34 -17.28 -6.22
N LEU A 234 8.36 -16.69 -6.90
CA LEU A 234 8.53 -15.45 -7.63
C LEU A 234 7.50 -14.42 -7.19
N LEU A 235 7.94 -13.20 -6.91
CA LEU A 235 7.03 -12.05 -6.78
C LEU A 235 7.18 -11.14 -7.99
N VAL A 236 6.05 -10.74 -8.56
CA VAL A 236 5.97 -9.71 -9.61
C VAL A 236 5.05 -8.61 -9.10
N SER A 237 5.55 -7.38 -8.98
CA SER A 237 4.87 -6.28 -8.27
C SER A 237 3.36 -6.15 -8.57
N GLU A 238 3.00 -5.93 -9.83
CA GLU A 238 1.60 -5.73 -10.23
C GLU A 238 1.31 -6.18 -11.66
N VAL A 239 0.24 -6.96 -11.84
CA VAL A 239 -0.31 -7.29 -13.16
C VAL A 239 -1.20 -6.13 -13.64
N ARG A 240 -0.61 -5.27 -14.48
CA ARG A 240 -1.29 -4.09 -15.05
C ARG A 240 -1.66 -4.23 -16.54
N ASP A 241 -1.12 -5.24 -17.20
CA ASP A 241 -1.22 -5.41 -18.66
C ASP A 241 -1.35 -6.90 -19.07
N PRO A 242 -1.83 -7.16 -20.30
CA PRO A 242 -1.98 -8.52 -20.83
C PRO A 242 -0.68 -9.34 -20.85
N GLU A 243 0.44 -8.73 -21.20
CA GLU A 243 1.72 -9.42 -21.34
C GLU A 243 2.21 -9.97 -20.00
N THR A 244 2.10 -9.15 -18.95
CA THR A 244 2.44 -9.52 -17.58
C THR A 244 1.46 -10.56 -17.04
N ALA A 245 0.17 -10.44 -17.35
CA ALA A 245 -0.84 -11.42 -16.95
C ALA A 245 -0.56 -12.80 -17.56
N GLU A 246 -0.24 -12.84 -18.86
CA GLU A 246 0.11 -14.08 -19.56
C GLU A 246 1.36 -14.71 -18.95
N ALA A 247 2.41 -13.92 -18.73
CA ALA A 247 3.66 -14.40 -18.14
C ALA A 247 3.46 -14.98 -16.73
N VAL A 248 2.68 -14.30 -15.87
CA VAL A 248 2.34 -14.78 -14.52
C VAL A 248 1.59 -16.10 -14.57
N MET A 249 0.55 -16.18 -15.40
CA MET A 249 -0.28 -17.39 -15.48
C MET A 249 0.50 -18.57 -16.08
N GLN A 250 1.32 -18.36 -17.11
CA GLN A 250 2.17 -19.41 -17.65
C GLN A 250 3.20 -19.90 -16.63
N ALA A 251 3.90 -19.00 -15.94
CA ALA A 251 4.87 -19.38 -14.91
C ALA A 251 4.21 -20.16 -13.75
N SER A 252 2.98 -19.78 -13.38
CA SER A 252 2.22 -20.45 -12.33
C SER A 252 1.90 -21.92 -12.64
N MET A 253 1.81 -22.28 -13.93
CA MET A 253 1.51 -23.65 -14.37
C MET A 253 2.77 -24.47 -14.67
N THR A 254 3.96 -23.88 -14.56
CA THR A 254 5.24 -24.54 -14.83
C THR A 254 6.02 -24.87 -13.55
N GLY A 255 5.33 -25.00 -12.41
CA GLY A 255 5.93 -25.42 -11.15
C GLY A 255 6.47 -24.28 -10.28
N HIS A 256 6.08 -23.03 -10.56
CA HIS A 256 6.51 -21.87 -9.78
C HIS A 256 5.35 -21.33 -8.92
N LEU A 257 5.63 -20.98 -7.67
CA LEU A 257 4.69 -20.25 -6.84
C LEU A 257 4.84 -18.75 -7.12
N ILE A 258 3.81 -18.14 -7.71
CA ILE A 258 3.86 -16.74 -8.15
C ILE A 258 3.01 -15.86 -7.24
N PHE A 259 3.60 -14.83 -6.65
CA PHE A 259 2.92 -13.75 -5.96
C PHE A 259 2.78 -12.55 -6.88
N SER A 260 1.59 -11.99 -6.97
CA SER A 260 1.42 -10.69 -7.63
C SER A 260 0.23 -9.93 -7.06
N SER A 261 0.13 -8.66 -7.43
CA SER A 261 -1.04 -7.85 -7.11
C SER A 261 -1.82 -7.45 -8.36
N VAL A 262 -3.13 -7.27 -8.20
CA VAL A 262 -4.03 -6.76 -9.23
C VAL A 262 -4.87 -5.65 -8.64
N HIS A 263 -4.91 -4.48 -9.27
CA HIS A 263 -5.83 -3.41 -8.90
C HIS A 263 -7.27 -3.76 -9.28
N SER A 264 -7.96 -4.44 -8.37
CA SER A 264 -9.39 -4.75 -8.45
C SER A 264 -10.09 -4.50 -7.11
N THR A 265 -11.42 -4.49 -7.15
CA THR A 265 -12.25 -4.26 -5.96
C THR A 265 -12.41 -5.53 -5.12
N ASP A 266 -12.52 -6.68 -5.76
CA ASP A 266 -12.86 -7.96 -5.14
C ASP A 266 -12.40 -9.14 -6.02
N VAL A 267 -12.72 -10.36 -5.56
CA VAL A 267 -12.37 -11.62 -6.22
C VAL A 267 -13.00 -11.72 -7.61
N ALA A 268 -14.31 -11.45 -7.75
CA ALA A 268 -15.00 -11.54 -9.04
C ALA A 268 -14.42 -10.57 -10.08
N ALA A 269 -14.16 -9.33 -9.66
CA ALA A 269 -13.53 -8.31 -10.51
C ALA A 269 -12.12 -8.71 -10.93
N THR A 270 -11.35 -9.36 -10.05
CA THR A 270 -10.01 -9.88 -10.36
C THR A 270 -10.07 -10.97 -11.43
N LEU A 271 -10.98 -11.95 -11.28
CA LEU A 271 -11.17 -13.01 -12.27
C LEU A 271 -11.59 -12.45 -13.64
N LYS A 272 -12.56 -11.52 -13.66
CA LYS A 272 -12.98 -10.85 -14.90
C LYS A 272 -11.86 -10.01 -15.51
N ARG A 273 -10.95 -9.44 -14.71
CA ARG A 273 -9.79 -8.70 -15.19
C ARG A 273 -8.80 -9.60 -15.92
N LEU A 274 -8.50 -10.78 -15.37
CA LEU A 274 -7.65 -11.76 -16.05
C LEU A 274 -8.24 -12.17 -17.41
N VAL A 275 -9.55 -12.42 -17.47
CA VAL A 275 -10.24 -12.71 -18.74
C VAL A 275 -10.18 -11.52 -19.70
N ALA A 276 -10.34 -10.29 -19.21
CA ALA A 276 -10.21 -9.07 -20.03
C ALA A 276 -8.78 -8.87 -20.56
N TYR A 277 -7.76 -9.34 -19.84
CA TYR A 277 -6.38 -9.42 -20.30
C TYR A 277 -6.12 -10.57 -21.29
N GLY A 278 -7.14 -11.31 -21.70
CA GLY A 278 -7.03 -12.38 -22.69
C GLY A 278 -6.65 -13.74 -22.10
N ILE A 279 -6.61 -13.89 -20.77
CA ILE A 279 -6.33 -15.17 -20.13
C ILE A 279 -7.57 -16.07 -20.25
N PRO A 280 -7.46 -17.25 -20.90
CA PRO A 280 -8.57 -18.19 -21.00
C PRO A 280 -9.04 -18.66 -19.62
N THR A 281 -10.35 -18.88 -19.44
CA THR A 281 -10.93 -19.30 -18.15
C THR A 281 -10.33 -20.60 -17.61
N HIS A 282 -10.03 -21.56 -18.49
CA HIS A 282 -9.37 -22.82 -18.09
C HIS A 282 -7.92 -22.63 -17.62
N VAL A 283 -7.21 -21.60 -18.12
CA VAL A 283 -5.87 -21.21 -17.63
C VAL A 283 -5.99 -20.54 -16.28
N VAL A 284 -6.98 -19.66 -16.09
CA VAL A 284 -7.28 -19.09 -14.77
C VAL A 284 -7.55 -20.19 -13.75
N ARG A 285 -8.41 -21.17 -14.08
CA ARG A 285 -8.74 -22.29 -13.20
C ARG A 285 -7.54 -23.17 -12.86
N SER A 286 -6.67 -23.45 -13.84
CA SER A 286 -5.53 -24.34 -13.62
C SER A 286 -4.37 -23.67 -12.88
N GLY A 287 -4.11 -22.39 -13.19
CA GLY A 287 -2.96 -21.66 -12.68
C GLY A 287 -3.20 -20.88 -11.38
N LEU A 288 -4.44 -20.50 -11.05
CA LEU A 288 -4.74 -19.70 -9.86
C LEU A 288 -4.90 -20.59 -8.63
N ARG A 289 -4.25 -20.22 -7.52
CA ARG A 289 -4.37 -20.92 -6.21
C ARG A 289 -5.22 -20.15 -5.23
N ALA A 290 -5.06 -18.83 -5.20
CA ALA A 290 -5.89 -18.00 -4.34
C ALA A 290 -5.98 -16.55 -4.83
N VAL A 291 -7.09 -15.90 -4.46
CA VAL A 291 -7.22 -14.45 -4.50
C VAL A 291 -7.43 -13.94 -3.08
N ILE A 292 -6.53 -13.08 -2.61
CA ILE A 292 -6.64 -12.43 -1.31
C ILE A 292 -7.12 -10.99 -1.54
N SER A 293 -8.36 -10.71 -1.17
CA SER A 293 -8.94 -9.37 -1.24
C SER A 293 -8.82 -8.69 0.12
N GLN A 294 -8.19 -7.52 0.20
CA GLN A 294 -7.99 -6.83 1.47
C GLN A 294 -8.22 -5.32 1.43
N ARG A 295 -8.55 -4.76 2.59
CA ARG A 295 -8.67 -3.33 2.87
C ARG A 295 -8.12 -3.00 4.25
N LEU A 296 -7.72 -1.75 4.45
CA LEU A 296 -7.33 -1.23 5.75
C LEU A 296 -8.35 -0.20 6.22
N LEU A 297 -8.89 -0.42 7.40
CA LEU A 297 -9.79 0.49 8.12
C LEU A 297 -9.01 1.15 9.25
N ARG A 298 -9.23 2.44 9.48
CA ARG A 298 -8.69 3.13 10.65
C ARG A 298 -9.32 2.61 11.93
N VAL A 299 -8.52 2.51 12.99
CA VAL A 299 -8.96 2.07 14.32
C VAL A 299 -9.12 3.28 15.23
N PHE A 300 -10.14 3.28 16.09
CA PHE A 300 -10.32 4.35 17.06
C PHE A 300 -9.11 4.53 17.97
N CYS A 301 -8.74 5.77 18.23
CA CYS A 301 -7.69 6.08 19.18
C CYS A 301 -8.17 5.71 20.60
N THR A 302 -7.38 4.91 21.30
CA THR A 302 -7.68 4.43 22.66
C THR A 302 -7.45 5.49 23.74
N GLN A 303 -6.81 6.62 23.40
CA GLN A 303 -6.46 7.70 24.33
C GLN A 303 -7.37 8.92 24.22
N CYS A 304 -8.27 8.99 23.23
CA CYS A 304 -9.18 10.13 23.09
C CYS A 304 -10.59 9.80 23.59
N ASP A 305 -11.25 10.81 24.16
CA ASP A 305 -12.68 10.76 24.41
C ASP A 305 -13.43 10.88 23.09
N HIS A 306 -14.24 9.87 22.77
CA HIS A 306 -15.05 9.80 21.56
C HIS A 306 -16.44 10.41 21.72
N SER A 307 -16.74 10.94 22.90
CA SER A 307 -18.00 11.59 23.20
C SER A 307 -18.21 12.82 22.32
N PRO A 308 -19.45 13.11 21.85
CA PRO A 308 -19.74 14.29 21.05
C PRO A 308 -19.39 15.63 21.72
N ALA A 309 -19.24 15.63 23.05
CA ALA A 309 -18.89 16.81 23.86
C ALA A 309 -17.37 17.07 23.97
N ALA A 310 -16.52 16.16 23.48
CA ALA A 310 -15.07 16.31 23.57
C ALA A 310 -14.59 17.49 22.70
N THR A 311 -13.96 18.47 23.34
CA THR A 311 -13.45 19.69 22.69
C THR A 311 -11.93 19.78 22.65
N ALA A 312 -11.23 18.98 23.46
CA ALA A 312 -9.78 18.96 23.54
C ALA A 312 -9.17 18.11 22.40
N THR A 313 -8.17 18.66 21.71
CA THR A 313 -7.40 17.93 20.70
C THR A 313 -6.51 16.89 21.39
N CYS A 314 -6.78 15.60 21.15
CA CYS A 314 -5.91 14.53 21.64
C CYS A 314 -4.53 14.59 20.96
N GLN A 315 -3.47 14.55 21.76
CA GLN A 315 -2.08 14.61 21.26
C GLN A 315 -1.63 13.31 20.57
N SER A 316 -2.16 12.15 20.97
CA SER A 316 -1.78 10.86 20.36
C SER A 316 -2.30 10.72 18.93
N CYS A 317 -3.57 11.09 18.68
CA CYS A 317 -4.15 11.04 17.34
C CYS A 317 -4.14 12.38 16.60
N TRP A 318 -3.58 13.43 17.21
CA TRP A 318 -3.56 14.79 16.65
C TRP A 318 -4.95 15.31 16.23
N GLY A 319 -5.99 14.89 16.98
CA GLY A 319 -7.38 15.26 16.73
C GLY A 319 -8.07 14.50 15.59
N THR A 320 -7.45 13.49 14.98
CA THR A 320 -8.09 12.69 13.92
C THR A 320 -9.14 11.72 14.46
N ARG A 321 -9.13 11.44 15.78
CA ARG A 321 -9.89 10.39 16.47
C ARG A 321 -9.49 8.95 16.12
N TYR A 322 -8.61 8.73 15.16
CA TYR A 322 -8.10 7.41 14.82
C TYR A 322 -6.62 7.29 15.16
N HIS A 323 -6.19 6.08 15.52
CA HIS A 323 -4.78 5.81 15.72
C HIS A 323 -4.44 4.38 15.30
N GLY A 324 -3.96 4.25 14.07
CA GLY A 324 -3.58 2.97 13.48
C GLY A 324 -4.67 2.41 12.57
N ARG A 325 -4.41 1.22 12.04
CA ARG A 325 -5.25 0.56 11.04
C ARG A 325 -5.38 -0.91 11.37
N THR A 326 -6.52 -1.49 11.03
CA THR A 326 -6.78 -2.93 11.03
C THR A 326 -7.15 -3.37 9.62
N ALA A 327 -6.86 -4.63 9.30
CA ALA A 327 -7.22 -5.18 8.01
C ALA A 327 -8.59 -5.87 8.07
N VAL A 328 -9.34 -5.79 6.98
CA VAL A 328 -10.37 -6.77 6.65
C VAL A 328 -9.91 -7.47 5.39
N ALA A 329 -9.98 -8.81 5.40
CA ALA A 329 -9.42 -9.62 4.35
C ALA A 329 -10.25 -10.87 4.11
N GLN A 330 -10.26 -11.30 2.85
CA GLN A 330 -10.81 -12.57 2.42
C GLN A 330 -9.74 -13.30 1.63
N CYS A 331 -9.63 -14.60 1.83
CA CYS A 331 -8.82 -15.46 1.00
C CYS A 331 -9.75 -16.51 0.39
N VAL A 332 -9.89 -16.48 -0.94
CA VAL A 332 -10.67 -17.46 -1.69
C VAL A 332 -9.69 -18.37 -2.42
N ARG A 333 -9.80 -19.68 -2.19
CA ARG A 333 -8.88 -20.69 -2.78
C ARG A 333 -9.48 -21.29 -4.04
N PHE A 334 -8.66 -21.52 -5.05
CA PHE A 334 -9.04 -22.10 -6.34
C PHE A 334 -8.36 -23.47 -6.59
N ASP A 335 -7.82 -24.07 -5.54
CA ASP A 335 -7.17 -25.39 -5.55
C ASP A 335 -8.13 -26.58 -5.38
N GLY A 336 -9.45 -26.33 -5.42
CA GLY A 336 -10.50 -27.34 -5.24
C GLY A 336 -10.84 -27.65 -3.78
N SER A 337 -10.18 -27.02 -2.81
CA SER A 337 -10.48 -27.21 -1.37
C SER A 337 -11.60 -26.30 -0.84
N ASP A 338 -12.00 -25.29 -1.60
CA ASP A 338 -12.91 -24.23 -1.17
C ASP A 338 -14.13 -24.13 -2.11
N GLN A 339 -15.32 -24.41 -1.55
CA GLN A 339 -16.59 -24.33 -2.27
C GLN A 339 -16.91 -22.91 -2.79
N VAL A 340 -16.40 -21.87 -2.12
CA VAL A 340 -16.56 -20.49 -2.58
C VAL A 340 -15.76 -20.26 -3.85
N GLY A 341 -14.52 -20.76 -3.89
CA GLY A 341 -13.68 -20.70 -5.09
C GLY A 341 -14.29 -21.45 -6.26
N GLU A 342 -14.86 -22.63 -6.01
CA GLU A 342 -15.58 -23.38 -7.05
C GLU A 342 -16.80 -22.60 -7.58
N ALA A 343 -17.59 -21.97 -6.70
CA ALA A 343 -18.72 -21.15 -7.11
C ALA A 343 -18.29 -19.96 -8.00
N PHE A 344 -17.16 -19.32 -7.68
CA PHE A 344 -16.57 -18.28 -8.52
C PHE A 344 -16.08 -18.83 -9.87
N ALA A 345 -15.40 -19.97 -9.88
CA ALA A 345 -14.86 -20.60 -11.08
C ALA A 345 -15.96 -21.01 -12.06
N VAL A 346 -16.99 -21.72 -11.58
CA VAL A 346 -18.15 -22.12 -12.38
C VAL A 346 -18.89 -20.90 -12.92
N SER A 347 -19.06 -19.87 -12.11
CA SER A 347 -19.71 -18.63 -12.56
C SER A 347 -18.88 -17.89 -13.60
N LEU A 348 -17.55 -17.91 -13.50
CA LEU A 348 -16.65 -17.32 -14.49
C LEU A 348 -16.78 -18.04 -15.84
N GLU A 349 -16.79 -19.38 -15.83
CA GLU A 349 -16.96 -20.22 -17.02
C GLU A 349 -18.32 -20.03 -17.69
N ALA A 350 -19.39 -19.85 -16.89
CA ALA A 350 -20.73 -19.53 -17.37
C ALA A 350 -20.85 -18.09 -17.94
N GLY A 351 -19.79 -17.28 -17.88
CA GLY A 351 -19.79 -15.91 -18.40
C GLY A 351 -20.58 -14.92 -17.54
N HIS A 352 -20.86 -15.26 -16.28
CA HIS A 352 -21.64 -14.42 -15.38
C HIS A 352 -21.02 -13.02 -15.17
N SER A 353 -21.88 -12.06 -14.81
CA SER A 353 -21.46 -10.75 -14.31
C SER A 353 -20.83 -10.86 -12.92
N THR A 354 -20.04 -9.86 -12.51
CA THR A 354 -19.43 -9.84 -11.16
C THR A 354 -20.48 -9.94 -10.06
N TYR A 355 -21.65 -9.31 -10.23
CA TYR A 355 -22.77 -9.42 -9.29
C TYR A 355 -23.27 -10.86 -9.15
N GLN A 356 -23.52 -11.55 -10.27
CA GLN A 356 -23.98 -12.94 -10.27
C GLN A 356 -22.93 -13.88 -9.66
N MET A 357 -21.64 -13.65 -9.96
CA MET A 357 -20.54 -14.41 -9.38
C MET A 357 -20.49 -14.26 -7.85
N THR A 358 -20.55 -13.02 -7.35
CA THR A 358 -20.56 -12.74 -5.91
C THR A 358 -21.78 -13.35 -5.23
N ARG A 359 -22.95 -13.29 -5.87
CA ARG A 359 -24.16 -13.94 -5.36
C ARG A 359 -24.01 -15.46 -5.20
N ALA A 360 -23.52 -16.14 -6.23
CA ALA A 360 -23.27 -17.57 -6.16
C ALA A 360 -22.25 -17.93 -5.07
N ALA A 361 -21.20 -17.11 -4.92
CA ALA A 361 -20.22 -17.26 -3.85
C ALA A 361 -20.83 -17.08 -2.45
N CYS A 362 -21.72 -16.08 -2.25
CA CYS A 362 -22.41 -15.89 -0.97
C CYS A 362 -23.32 -17.07 -0.61
N GLU A 363 -23.99 -17.67 -1.60
CA GLU A 363 -24.78 -18.89 -1.41
C GLU A 363 -23.89 -20.08 -1.00
N ALA A 364 -22.61 -20.07 -1.41
CA ALA A 364 -21.58 -21.02 -0.98
C ALA A 364 -20.85 -20.61 0.33
N GLY A 365 -21.31 -19.59 1.05
CA GLY A 365 -20.76 -19.18 2.35
C GLY A 365 -19.69 -18.08 2.31
N TYR A 366 -19.53 -17.38 1.19
CA TYR A 366 -18.64 -16.21 1.10
C TYR A 366 -19.15 -15.05 1.97
N VAL A 367 -18.37 -14.68 2.99
CA VAL A 367 -18.62 -13.51 3.85
C VAL A 367 -17.94 -12.29 3.25
N SER A 368 -18.67 -11.21 2.96
CA SER A 368 -18.12 -10.02 2.28
C SER A 368 -17.16 -9.21 3.16
N LEU A 369 -16.24 -8.43 2.55
CA LEU A 369 -15.41 -7.47 3.31
C LEU A 369 -16.25 -6.48 4.10
N ARG A 370 -17.45 -6.14 3.60
CA ARG A 370 -18.38 -5.24 4.28
C ARG A 370 -18.96 -5.89 5.53
N ASP A 371 -19.30 -7.18 5.48
CA ASP A 371 -19.81 -7.89 6.64
C ASP A 371 -18.76 -7.96 7.75
N GLN A 372 -17.51 -8.26 7.40
CA GLN A 372 -16.39 -8.22 8.34
C GLN A 372 -16.19 -6.81 8.92
N ALA A 373 -16.23 -5.79 8.08
CA ALA A 373 -16.09 -4.40 8.52
C ALA A 373 -17.22 -3.96 9.47
N ASN A 374 -18.46 -4.36 9.18
CA ASN A 374 -19.62 -4.10 10.04
C ASN A 374 -19.48 -4.79 11.41
N GLU A 375 -18.85 -5.95 11.47
CA GLU A 375 -18.58 -6.61 12.74
C GLU A 375 -17.55 -5.82 13.58
N LEU A 376 -16.52 -5.27 12.96
CA LEU A 376 -15.57 -4.36 13.64
C LEU A 376 -16.26 -3.08 14.17
N VAL A 377 -17.28 -2.59 13.47
CA VAL A 377 -18.11 -1.47 13.96
C VAL A 377 -18.87 -1.87 15.22
N LYS A 378 -19.52 -3.04 15.23
CA LYS A 378 -20.23 -3.54 16.41
C LYS A 378 -19.31 -3.75 17.61
N GLN A 379 -18.07 -4.14 17.36
CA GLN A 379 -17.03 -4.31 18.38
C GLN A 379 -16.44 -2.98 18.89
N GLY A 380 -16.81 -1.84 18.29
CA GLY A 380 -16.28 -0.53 18.66
C GLY A 380 -14.82 -0.32 18.27
N ILE A 381 -14.32 -1.05 17.27
CA ILE A 381 -12.94 -0.91 16.76
C ILE A 381 -12.85 0.22 15.73
N THR A 382 -13.91 0.41 14.93
CA THR A 382 -14.02 1.44 13.89
C THR A 382 -15.48 1.95 13.79
N ASP A 383 -15.79 2.81 12.83
CA ASP A 383 -17.15 3.33 12.61
C ASP A 383 -17.65 3.18 11.17
N GLU A 384 -18.96 3.39 11.00
CA GLU A 384 -19.64 3.31 9.70
C GLU A 384 -19.08 4.31 8.68
N ALA A 385 -18.64 5.48 9.13
CA ALA A 385 -18.07 6.50 8.25
C ALA A 385 -16.76 6.00 7.62
N GLU A 386 -15.92 5.33 8.40
CA GLU A 386 -14.69 4.70 7.94
C GLU A 386 -14.96 3.52 7.02
N VAL A 387 -15.95 2.67 7.35
CA VAL A 387 -16.38 1.57 6.48
C VAL A 387 -16.84 2.10 5.12
N TYR A 388 -17.70 3.13 5.11
CA TYR A 388 -18.16 3.77 3.88
C TYR A 388 -17.02 4.40 3.08
N ARG A 389 -16.07 5.07 3.74
CA ARG A 389 -14.90 5.68 3.09
C ARG A 389 -14.05 4.65 2.33
N VAL A 390 -13.88 3.45 2.89
CA VAL A 390 -12.97 2.43 2.36
C VAL A 390 -13.65 1.46 1.40
N LEU A 391 -14.91 1.10 1.67
CA LEU A 391 -15.67 0.11 0.90
C LEU A 391 -16.73 0.73 -0.03
N GLY A 392 -16.98 2.03 0.08
CA GLY A 392 -18.02 2.73 -0.69
C GLY A 392 -19.43 2.48 -0.13
N SER A 393 -20.43 2.67 -1.00
CA SER A 393 -21.83 2.32 -0.74
C SER A 393 -22.09 0.83 -0.87
#